data_AF-A0AAD7HVH7-F1
#
_entry.id   AF-A0AAD7HVH7-F1
#
_cell.length_a   1.000
_cell.length_b   1.000
_cell.length_c   1.000
_cell.angle_alpha   90.00
_cell.angle_beta   90.00
_cell.angle_gamma   90.00
#
_symmetry.space_group_name_H-M   'P 1'
#
loop_
_entity.id
_entity.type
_entity.pdbx_description
1 polymer ?
#
loop_
_entity_poly.entity_id
_entity_poly.type
_entity_poly.pdbx_seq_one_letter_code
_entity_poly.pdbx_strand_id
1 'polypeptide(L)'
;MFNVSSQLTEHFHRAGILPRGPIRAAGSAALTALMANFDGLQFEQVFACDPSAQPWDYKSWGDFFVRTFQPGIRTLQAPENPNIINAACESQLYNLAENVQARDTF
;
A
#
# COMPACT_ATOMS: atom_id res chain seq x y z
N MET A 1 -6.56 10.96 28.53
CA MET A 1 -5.55 10.60 27.51
C MET A 1 -6.26 9.71 26.49
N PHE A 2 -6.82 10.32 25.44
CA PHE A 2 -7.57 9.58 24.43
C PHE A 2 -6.57 8.91 23.49
N ASN A 3 -6.51 7.58 23.56
CA ASN A 3 -5.63 6.78 22.72
C ASN A 3 -6.17 6.82 21.29
N VAL A 4 -5.69 7.78 20.49
CA VAL A 4 -6.13 8.01 19.11
C VAL A 4 -5.93 6.75 18.25
N SER A 5 -4.97 5.90 18.61
CA SER A 5 -4.70 4.61 17.95
C SER A 5 -5.83 3.59 18.14
N SER A 6 -6.46 3.53 19.32
CA SER A 6 -7.58 2.60 19.56
C SER A 6 -8.86 3.05 18.86
N GLN A 7 -9.10 4.37 18.79
CA GLN A 7 -10.28 4.93 18.13
C GLN A 7 -10.21 4.79 16.60
N LEU A 8 -9.02 4.97 16.01
CA LEU A 8 -8.80 4.72 14.60
C LEU A 8 -9.02 3.24 14.26
N THR A 9 -8.48 2.33 15.06
CA THR A 9 -8.65 0.88 14.86
C THR A 9 -10.12 0.44 14.92
N GLU A 10 -10.89 0.96 15.88
CA GLU A 10 -12.34 0.72 15.93
C GLU A 10 -13.10 1.30 14.74
N HIS A 11 -12.73 2.50 14.30
CA HIS A 11 -13.34 3.15 13.14
C HIS A 11 -13.12 2.32 11.86
N PHE A 12 -11.89 1.82 11.66
CA PHE A 12 -11.56 0.96 10.52
C PHE A 12 -12.22 -0.43 10.59
N HIS A 13 -12.44 -0.97 11.79
CA HIS A 13 -13.26 -2.18 11.96
C HIS A 13 -14.74 -1.96 11.65
N ARG A 14 -15.30 -0.81 12.06
CA ARG A 14 -16.71 -0.47 11.80
C ARG A 14 -16.98 -0.17 10.33
N ALA A 15 -15.98 0.35 9.62
CA ALA A 15 -16.02 0.61 8.19
C ALA A 15 -15.77 -0.65 7.32
N GLY A 16 -15.51 -1.82 7.91
CA GLY A 16 -15.19 -3.05 7.17
C GLY A 16 -13.83 -3.01 6.46
N ILE A 17 -12.99 -2.01 6.77
CA ILE A 17 -11.67 -1.80 6.17
C ILE A 17 -10.64 -2.76 6.80
N LEU A 18 -10.83 -3.10 8.08
CA LEU A 18 -10.01 -4.10 8.77
C LEU A 18 -10.84 -5.34 9.14
N PRO A 19 -10.43 -6.54 8.70
CA PRO A 19 -11.11 -7.76 9.11
C PRO A 19 -10.87 -8.05 10.60
N ARG A 20 -11.92 -8.47 11.32
CA ARG A 20 -11.77 -9.02 12.66
C ARG A 20 -11.38 -10.51 12.55
N GLY A 21 -10.10 -10.79 12.32
CA GLY A 21 -9.60 -12.16 12.21
C GLY A 21 -8.20 -12.27 11.62
N PRO A 22 -7.67 -13.52 11.44
CA PRO A 22 -6.44 -13.74 10.69
C PRO A 22 -6.54 -13.09 9.29
N ILE A 23 -5.39 -12.79 8.67
CA ILE A 23 -5.24 -12.10 7.36
C ILE A 23 -6.16 -12.69 6.25
N ARG A 24 -6.63 -13.94 6.42
CA ARG A 24 -7.67 -14.61 5.60
C ARG A 24 -8.93 -13.78 5.32
N ALA A 25 -9.19 -12.68 6.02
CA ALA A 25 -10.42 -11.92 5.88
C ALA A 25 -10.28 -10.59 5.11
N ALA A 26 -9.16 -10.32 4.43
CA ALA A 26 -9.20 -9.40 3.30
C ALA A 26 -10.20 -9.98 2.27
N GLY A 27 -11.40 -9.40 2.19
CA GLY A 27 -12.44 -9.86 1.28
C GLY A 27 -11.93 -9.85 -0.17
N SER A 28 -12.51 -10.69 -1.04
CA SER A 28 -12.12 -10.74 -2.45
C SER A 28 -12.09 -9.36 -3.11
N ALA A 29 -13.02 -8.46 -2.74
CA ALA A 29 -13.03 -7.07 -3.20
C ALA A 29 -11.79 -6.26 -2.79
N ALA A 30 -11.27 -6.44 -1.57
CA ALA A 30 -10.08 -5.75 -1.09
C ALA A 30 -8.83 -6.23 -1.83
N LEU A 31 -8.73 -7.53 -2.11
CA LEU A 31 -7.66 -8.09 -2.92
C LEU A 31 -7.74 -7.61 -4.38
N THR A 32 -8.94 -7.56 -4.97
CA THR A 32 -9.14 -7.00 -6.32
C THR A 32 -8.72 -5.53 -6.38
N ALA A 33 -9.13 -4.71 -5.41
CA ALA A 33 -8.77 -3.30 -5.37
C ALA A 33 -7.27 -3.09 -5.19
N LEU A 34 -6.63 -3.90 -4.33
CA LEU A 34 -5.18 -3.87 -4.14
C LEU A 34 -4.42 -4.21 -5.44
N MET A 35 -4.93 -5.16 -6.21
CA MET A 35 -4.27 -5.67 -7.42
C MET A 35 -4.64 -4.88 -8.69
N ALA A 36 -5.53 -3.89 -8.60
CA ALA A 36 -6.12 -3.22 -9.77
C ALA A 36 -5.10 -2.54 -10.69
N ASN A 37 -3.94 -2.12 -10.18
CA ASN A 37 -2.91 -1.38 -10.92
C ASN A 37 -1.70 -2.23 -11.33
N PHE A 38 -1.78 -3.56 -11.24
CA PHE A 38 -0.66 -4.46 -11.55
C PHE A 38 -0.86 -5.27 -12.84
N ASP A 39 -1.56 -4.70 -13.83
CA ASP A 39 -1.65 -5.21 -15.22
C ASP A 39 -1.96 -6.72 -15.36
N GLY A 40 -2.82 -7.25 -14.48
CA GLY A 40 -3.26 -8.65 -14.51
C GLY A 40 -2.29 -9.65 -13.85
N LEU A 41 -1.22 -9.17 -13.22
CA LEU A 41 -0.34 -10.00 -12.40
C LEU A 41 -1.12 -10.60 -11.21
N GLN A 42 -0.72 -11.81 -10.82
CA GLN A 42 -1.20 -12.46 -9.61
C GLN A 42 -0.47 -11.90 -8.38
N PHE A 43 -1.06 -12.05 -7.20
CA PHE A 43 -0.56 -11.46 -5.96
C PHE A 43 0.89 -11.87 -5.67
N GLU A 44 1.25 -13.13 -5.90
CA GLU A 44 2.56 -13.72 -5.60
C GLU A 44 3.63 -13.38 -6.64
N GLN A 45 3.20 -12.88 -7.81
CA GLN A 45 4.08 -12.30 -8.81
C GLN A 45 4.46 -10.87 -8.44
N VAL A 46 3.62 -10.18 -7.64
CA VAL A 46 3.82 -8.79 -7.22
C VAL A 46 4.53 -8.71 -5.88
N PHE A 47 4.11 -9.50 -4.90
CA PHE A 47 4.62 -9.45 -3.53
C PHE A 47 5.44 -10.70 -3.22
N ALA A 48 6.57 -10.52 -2.52
CA ALA A 48 7.41 -11.61 -2.08
C ALA A 48 6.71 -12.41 -0.98
N CYS A 49 6.09 -13.52 -1.36
CA CYS A 49 5.34 -14.38 -0.46
C CYS A 49 5.23 -15.82 -0.98
N ASP A 50 4.87 -16.77 -0.10
CA ASP A 50 4.63 -18.17 -0.47
C ASP A 50 3.12 -18.41 -0.67
N PRO A 51 2.64 -18.63 -1.92
CA PRO A 51 1.22 -18.94 -2.20
C PRO A 51 0.71 -20.20 -1.51
N SER A 52 1.60 -21.14 -1.19
CA SER A 52 1.25 -22.42 -0.60
C SER A 52 1.17 -22.37 0.94
N ALA A 53 1.77 -21.35 1.55
CA ALA A 53 1.73 -21.13 2.99
C ALA A 53 0.51 -20.32 3.40
N GLN A 54 -0.13 -20.68 4.51
CA GLN A 54 -1.32 -19.99 4.97
C GLN A 54 -0.94 -18.81 5.88
N PRO A 55 -1.32 -17.54 5.59
CA PRO A 55 -2.13 -17.05 4.46
C PRO A 55 -1.33 -16.62 3.22
N TRP A 56 -0.03 -16.41 3.35
CA TRP A 56 1.00 -16.20 2.31
C TRP A 56 2.38 -16.12 3.00
N ASP A 57 2.55 -16.91 4.07
CA ASP A 57 3.66 -16.83 5.06
C ASP A 57 3.74 -15.54 5.93
N TYR A 58 2.76 -14.64 5.85
CA TYR A 58 2.74 -13.44 6.72
C TYR A 58 2.44 -13.77 8.19
N LYS A 59 3.30 -13.29 9.10
CA LYS A 59 3.26 -13.58 10.55
C LYS A 59 2.38 -12.62 11.34
N SER A 60 2.08 -11.44 10.80
CA SER A 60 1.25 -10.43 11.46
C SER A 60 0.63 -9.45 10.46
N TRP A 61 -0.31 -8.62 10.92
CA TRP A 61 -0.84 -7.50 10.13
C TRP A 61 0.24 -6.49 9.74
N GLY A 62 1.21 -6.24 10.63
CA GLY A 62 2.35 -5.38 10.32
C GLY A 62 3.19 -5.96 9.19
N ASP A 63 3.48 -7.26 9.25
CA ASP A 63 4.22 -8.01 8.23
C ASP A 63 3.53 -7.94 6.87
N PHE A 64 2.20 -8.09 6.85
CA PHE A 64 1.42 -7.87 5.64
C PHE A 64 1.47 -6.41 5.16
N PHE A 65 1.39 -5.42 6.06
CA PHE A 65 1.35 -3.99 5.68
C PHE A 65 2.69 -3.49 5.12
N VAL A 66 3.81 -4.00 5.63
CA VAL A 66 5.16 -3.67 5.16
C VAL A 66 5.74 -4.70 4.18
N ARG A 67 4.87 -5.54 3.60
CA ARG A 67 5.27 -6.59 2.64
C ARG A 67 6.12 -6.02 1.51
N THR A 68 7.10 -6.79 1.08
CA THR A 68 8.03 -6.38 0.03
C THR A 68 7.52 -6.79 -1.34
N PHE A 69 7.85 -5.98 -2.34
CA PHE A 69 7.64 -6.34 -3.74
C PHE A 69 8.64 -7.40 -4.19
N GLN A 70 8.24 -8.20 -5.19
CA GLN A 70 9.20 -9.00 -5.95
C GLN A 70 10.18 -8.07 -6.70
N PRO A 71 11.42 -8.53 -6.95
CA PRO A 71 12.38 -7.78 -7.76
C PRO A 71 11.79 -7.39 -9.12
N GLY A 72 11.98 -6.14 -9.53
CA GLY A 72 11.55 -5.63 -10.83
C GLY A 72 10.10 -5.14 -10.90
N ILE A 73 9.28 -5.33 -9.87
CA ILE A 73 7.90 -4.80 -9.85
C ILE A 73 7.90 -3.27 -9.73
N ARG A 74 8.78 -2.71 -8.90
CA ARG A 74 8.93 -1.27 -8.74
C ARG A 74 10.10 -0.76 -9.57
N THR A 75 9.83 -0.46 -10.84
CA THR A 75 10.83 0.07 -11.77
C THR A 75 11.02 1.58 -11.60
N LEU A 76 12.26 2.05 -11.74
CA LEU A 76 12.54 3.48 -11.86
C LEU A 76 12.45 3.91 -13.33
N GLN A 77 11.79 5.03 -13.59
CA GLN A 77 11.84 5.66 -14.89
C GLN A 77 13.17 6.38 -15.05
N ALA A 78 13.88 6.12 -16.16
CA ALA A 78 15.15 6.72 -16.53
C ALA A 78 16.19 6.73 -15.38
N PRO A 79 16.62 5.56 -14.89
CA PRO A 79 17.44 5.44 -13.68
C PRO A 79 18.80 6.15 -13.78
N GLU A 80 19.32 6.38 -14.98
CA GLU A 80 20.60 7.05 -15.23
C GLU A 80 20.47 8.58 -15.38
N ASN A 81 19.26 9.14 -15.41
CA ASN A 81 19.05 10.57 -15.60
C ASN A 81 18.79 11.30 -14.26
N PRO A 82 19.77 12.05 -13.72
CA PRO A 82 19.62 12.71 -12.42
C PRO A 82 18.62 13.88 -12.43
N ASN A 83 18.14 14.31 -13.61
CA ASN A 83 17.16 15.38 -13.73
C ASN A 83 15.71 14.90 -13.59
N ILE A 84 15.49 13.59 -13.38
CA ILE A 84 14.16 12.99 -13.26
C ILE A 84 13.93 12.55 -11.82
N ILE A 85 12.86 13.07 -11.21
CA ILE A 85 12.40 12.67 -9.87
C ILE A 85 11.25 11.68 -10.05
N ASN A 86 11.45 10.46 -9.57
CA ASN A 86 10.42 9.41 -9.57
C ASN A 86 9.51 9.54 -8.33
N ALA A 87 8.31 8.98 -8.39
CA ALA A 87 7.39 8.95 -7.26
C ALA A 87 7.98 8.18 -6.07
N ALA A 88 7.86 8.75 -4.87
CA ALA A 88 8.41 8.17 -3.65
C ALA A 88 7.63 6.93 -3.17
N CYS A 89 6.38 6.79 -3.59
CA CYS A 89 5.51 5.65 -3.27
C CYS A 89 4.39 5.51 -4.30
N GLU A 90 3.71 4.37 -4.27
CA GLU A 90 2.52 4.04 -5.04
C GLU A 90 1.34 4.82 -4.47
N SER A 91 1.18 6.06 -4.94
CA SER A 91 0.14 6.99 -4.51
C SER A 91 -0.50 7.67 -5.71
N GLN A 92 -1.66 8.28 -5.48
CA GLN A 92 -2.32 9.11 -6.48
C GLN A 92 -1.97 10.58 -6.23
N LEU A 93 -1.68 11.30 -7.32
CA LEU A 93 -1.47 12.75 -7.26
C LEU A 93 -2.78 13.43 -6.83
N TYR A 94 -2.74 14.16 -5.70
CA TYR A 94 -3.90 14.89 -5.20
C TYR A 94 -4.06 16.25 -5.87
N ASN A 95 -2.99 17.05 -5.90
CA ASN A 95 -2.99 18.38 -6.49
C ASN A 95 -1.59 18.72 -7.02
N LEU A 96 -1.55 19.47 -8.12
CA LEU A 96 -0.33 20.04 -8.70
C LEU A 96 -0.49 21.56 -8.69
N ALA A 97 0.46 22.24 -8.05
CA ALA A 97 0.51 23.69 -8.02
C ALA A 97 1.87 24.14 -8.56
N GLU A 98 1.83 25.07 -9.51
CA GLU A 98 3.00 25.69 -10.11
C GLU A 98 3.10 27.15 -9.63
N ASN A 99 4.31 27.72 -9.69
CA ASN A 99 4.58 29.11 -9.25
C ASN A 99 4.13 29.40 -7.80
N VAL A 100 4.25 28.40 -6.92
CA VAL A 100 3.90 28.53 -5.50
C VAL A 100 4.85 29.49 -4.79
N GLN A 101 4.31 30.25 -3.83
CA GLN A 101 5.11 31.16 -3.01
C GLN A 101 6.03 30.34 -2.08
N ALA A 102 7.27 30.82 -1.87
CA ALA A 102 8.21 30.16 -0.96
C ALA A 102 7.72 30.15 0.50
N ARG A 103 6.85 31.09 0.85
CA ARG A 103 6.20 31.18 2.16
C ARG A 103 4.77 31.65 1.96
N ASP A 104 3.86 31.01 2.65
CA ASP A 104 2.44 31.38 2.69
C ASP A 104 2.05 31.79 4.12
N THR A 105 0.97 32.53 4.26
CA THR A 105 0.31 32.83 5.54
C THR A 105 -1.04 32.12 5.56
N PHE A 106 -1.07 30.97 6.22
CA PHE A 106 -2.27 30.15 6.43
C PHE A 106 -3.04 30.58 7.69
#